data_AF-A0A699T9V6-F1
#
_entry.id   AF-A0A699T9V6-F1
#
_cell.length_a   1.000
_cell.length_b   1.000
_cell.length_c   1.000
_cell.angle_alpha   90.00
_cell.angle_beta   90.00
_cell.angle_gamma   90.00
#
_symmetry.space_group_name_H-M   'P 1'
#
loop_
_entity.id
_entity.type
_entity.pdbx_description
1 polymer ?
#
loop_
_entity_poly.entity_id
_entity_poly.type
_entity_poly.pdbx_seq_one_letter_code
_entity_poly.pdbx_strand_id
1 'polypeptide(L)'
;KEELYAKFSKCKFWIPKVQFLGHVIDSQGIHVDPAKIESVKDWASPKSPTEICQFLVLVGKANVVADALSRKEREAPLKVRALVMTISLDHPKQILNA
;
A
#
# COMPACT_ATOMS: atom_id res chain seq x y z
N LYS A 1 26.56 9.90 1.70
CA LYS A 1 25.37 10.02 0.82
C LYS A 1 24.99 8.60 0.45
N GLU A 2 23.83 8.12 0.89
CA GLU A 2 23.40 6.74 0.58
C GLU A 2 22.56 6.74 -0.68
N GLU A 3 22.85 5.81 -1.59
CA GLU A 3 22.10 5.58 -2.82
C GLU A 3 21.27 4.30 -2.65
N LEU A 4 19.96 4.41 -2.91
CA LEU A 4 19.03 3.29 -2.81
C LEU A 4 18.63 2.83 -4.21
N TYR A 5 18.62 1.52 -4.43
CA TYR A 5 18.28 0.91 -5.72
C TYR A 5 17.10 -0.07 -5.55
N ALA A 6 16.12 0.02 -6.45
CA ALA A 6 15.01 -0.94 -6.50
C ALA A 6 15.41 -2.16 -7.34
N LYS A 7 15.08 -3.36 -6.86
CA LYS A 7 15.31 -4.60 -7.63
C LYS A 7 14.20 -4.77 -8.66
N PHE A 8 14.51 -4.49 -9.93
CA PHE A 8 13.52 -4.53 -11.02
C PHE A 8 12.78 -5.87 -11.13
N SER A 9 13.46 -7.00 -10.89
CA SER A 9 12.85 -8.34 -10.91
C SER A 9 11.77 -8.57 -9.84
N LYS A 10 11.60 -7.65 -8.88
CA LYS A 10 10.56 -7.68 -7.85
C LYS A 10 9.49 -6.61 -8.07
N CYS A 11 9.71 -5.70 -9.03
CA CYS A 11 8.77 -4.64 -9.35
C CYS A 11 7.75 -5.16 -10.35
N LYS A 12 6.48 -4.83 -10.11
CA LYS A 12 5.40 -5.08 -11.05
C LYS A 12 4.76 -3.74 -11.35
N PHE A 13 4.59 -3.43 -12.63
CA PHE A 13 4.10 -2.14 -13.11
C PHE A 13 2.74 -2.31 -13.76
N TRP A 14 1.97 -1.21 -13.82
CA TRP A 14 0.67 -1.16 -14.50
C TRP A 14 -0.35 -2.19 -14.01
N ILE A 15 -0.26 -2.61 -12.74
CA ILE A 15 -1.23 -3.55 -12.16
C ILE A 15 -2.51 -2.77 -11.80
N PRO A 16 -3.69 -3.19 -12.27
CA PRO A 16 -4.94 -2.49 -11.99
C PRO A 16 -5.43 -2.66 -10.54
N LYS A 17 -4.96 -3.71 -9.84
CA LYS A 17 -5.30 -4.02 -8.46
C LYS A 17 -4.13 -4.72 -7.77
N VAL A 18 -3.70 -4.21 -6.62
CA VAL A 18 -2.61 -4.82 -5.83
C VAL A 18 -2.98 -4.92 -4.36
N GLN A 19 -2.63 -6.06 -3.75
CA GLN A 19 -2.72 -6.25 -2.31
C GLN A 19 -1.37 -5.91 -1.68
N PHE A 20 -1.33 -4.96 -0.76
CA PHE A 20 -0.11 -4.48 -0.14
C PHE A 20 -0.35 -4.13 1.34
N LEU A 21 0.48 -4.68 2.24
CA LEU A 21 0.39 -4.45 3.69
C LEU A 21 -1.00 -4.69 4.32
N GLY A 22 -1.81 -5.60 3.76
CA GLY A 22 -3.17 -5.88 4.24
C GLY A 22 -4.22 -4.87 3.75
N HIS A 23 -3.90 -4.15 2.68
CA HIS A 23 -4.80 -3.27 1.95
C HIS A 23 -4.89 -3.69 0.48
N VAL A 24 -6.00 -3.34 -0.15
CA VAL A 24 -6.23 -3.46 -1.58
C VAL A 24 -6.19 -2.07 -2.18
N ILE A 25 -5.39 -1.88 -3.23
CA ILE A 25 -5.28 -0.61 -3.96
C ILE A 25 -5.76 -0.88 -5.38
N ASP A 26 -6.78 -0.14 -5.81
CA ASP A 26 -7.32 -0.21 -7.17
C ASP A 26 -7.79 1.19 -7.65
N SER A 27 -8.50 1.25 -8.78
CA SER A 27 -9.01 2.50 -9.36
C SER A 27 -9.97 3.29 -8.46
N GLN A 28 -10.59 2.66 -7.46
CA GLN A 28 -11.50 3.30 -6.51
C GLN A 28 -10.76 3.85 -5.28
N GLY A 29 -9.47 3.53 -5.13
CA GLY A 29 -8.60 4.00 -4.07
C GLY A 29 -8.04 2.87 -3.20
N ILE A 30 -7.81 3.18 -1.93
CA ILE A 30 -7.22 2.28 -0.94
C ILE A 30 -8.32 1.74 -0.03
N HIS A 31 -8.44 0.43 0.03
CA HIS A 31 -9.42 -0.28 0.84
C HIS A 31 -8.72 -1.26 1.79
N VAL A 32 -9.32 -1.50 2.97
CA VAL A 32 -8.85 -2.58 3.84
C VAL A 32 -9.17 -3.92 3.16
N ASP A 33 -8.24 -4.86 3.24
CA ASP A 33 -8.42 -6.21 2.71
C ASP A 33 -9.72 -6.85 3.27
N PRO A 34 -10.64 -7.32 2.42
CA PRO A 34 -11.88 -7.96 2.83
C PRO A 34 -11.67 -9.08 3.86
N ALA A 35 -10.61 -9.89 3.70
CA ALA A 35 -10.30 -10.97 4.65
C ALA A 35 -10.01 -10.43 6.06
N LYS A 36 -9.36 -9.26 6.15
CA LYS A 36 -9.10 -8.59 7.42
C LYS A 36 -10.38 -7.99 8.00
N ILE A 37 -11.28 -7.47 7.16
CA ILE A 37 -12.59 -6.97 7.59
C ILE A 37 -13.42 -8.12 8.17
N GLU A 38 -13.46 -9.27 7.50
CA GLU A 38 -14.16 -10.48 7.98
C GLU A 38 -13.60 -10.94 9.33
N SER A 39 -12.28 -11.00 9.49
CA SER A 39 -11.66 -11.40 10.76
C SER A 39 -12.02 -10.49 11.95
N VAL A 40 -12.31 -9.20 11.68
CA VAL A 40 -12.77 -8.25 12.69
C VAL A 40 -14.27 -8.40 12.95
N LYS A 41 -15.07 -8.72 11.91
CA LYS A 41 -16.52 -8.97 12.04
C LYS A 41 -16.83 -10.24 12.83
N ASP A 42 -16.05 -11.29 12.60
CA ASP A 42 -16.22 -12.60 13.25
C ASP A 42 -15.57 -12.64 14.64
N TRP A 43 -14.92 -11.55 15.06
CA TRP A 43 -14.25 -11.49 16.35
C TRP A 43 -15.27 -11.57 17.50
N ALA A 44 -15.13 -12.59 18.35
CA ALA A 44 -15.97 -12.74 19.53
C ALA A 44 -15.79 -11.56 20.49
N SER A 45 -16.87 -11.12 21.14
CA SER A 45 -16.84 -9.99 22.06
C SER A 45 -15.71 -10.18 23.11
N PRO A 46 -14.69 -9.30 23.14
CA PRO A 46 -13.53 -9.47 24.01
C PRO A 46 -13.96 -9.30 25.47
N LYS A 47 -13.48 -10.19 26.35
CA LYS A 47 -13.89 -10.24 27.77
C LYS A 47 -12.79 -9.77 28.72
N SER A 48 -11.56 -9.70 28.24
CA SER A 48 -10.40 -9.28 29.02
C SER A 48 -9.78 -7.99 28.49
N PRO A 49 -9.11 -7.20 29.36
CA PRO A 49 -8.36 -6.01 28.92
C PRO A 49 -7.32 -6.31 27.83
N THR A 50 -6.69 -7.49 27.87
CA THR A 50 -5.70 -7.90 26.87
C THR A 50 -6.33 -8.09 25.49
N GLU A 51 -7.49 -8.76 25.41
CA GLU A 51 -8.22 -8.95 24.15
C GLU A 51 -8.74 -7.61 23.59
N ILE A 52 -9.20 -6.71 24.47
CA ILE A 52 -9.62 -5.35 24.09
C ILE A 52 -8.45 -4.59 23.48
N CYS A 53 -7.26 -4.62 24.11
CA CYS A 53 -6.06 -3.98 23.57
C CYS A 53 -5.65 -4.57 22.21
N GLN A 54 -5.67 -5.90 22.07
CA GLN A 54 -5.36 -6.56 20.80
C GLN A 54 -6.31 -6.14 19.68
N PHE A 55 -7.61 -6.09 19.97
CA PHE A 55 -8.63 -5.62 19.04
C PHE A 55 -8.37 -4.17 18.60
N LEU A 56 -8.09 -3.28 19.54
CA LEU A 56 -7.80 -1.87 19.26
C LEU A 56 -6.54 -1.70 18.41
N VAL A 57 -5.48 -2.48 18.66
CA VAL A 57 -4.25 -2.47 17.86
C VAL A 57 -4.52 -2.90 16.42
N LEU A 58 -5.33 -3.95 16.23
CA LEU A 58 -5.68 -4.46 14.90
C LEU A 58 -6.45 -3.42 14.07
N VAL A 59 -7.46 -2.80 14.68
CA VAL A 59 -8.28 -1.75 14.05
C VAL A 59 -7.45 -0.49 13.78
N GLY A 60 -6.67 -0.03 14.77
CA GLY A 60 -5.81 1.15 14.66
C GLY A 60 -4.77 1.03 13.55
N LYS A 61 -4.14 -0.15 13.42
CA LYS A 61 -3.16 -0.41 12.35
C LYS A 61 -3.75 -0.27 10.95
N ALA A 62 -5.00 -0.69 10.75
CA ALA A 62 -5.65 -0.56 9.44
C ALA A 62 -5.88 0.92 9.07
N ASN A 63 -6.27 1.75 10.04
CA ASN A 63 -6.60 3.15 9.80
C ASN A 63 -5.35 4.01 9.52
N VAL A 64 -4.25 3.78 10.26
CA VAL A 64 -3.00 4.53 10.07
C VAL A 64 -2.38 4.29 8.69
N VAL A 65 -2.37 3.02 8.25
CA VAL A 65 -1.81 2.67 6.94
C VAL A 65 -2.67 3.22 5.80
N ALA A 66 -4.01 3.12 5.92
CA ALA A 66 -4.91 3.72 4.95
C ALA A 66 -4.71 5.24 4.84
N ASP A 67 -4.67 5.96 5.97
CA ASP A 67 -4.44 7.41 5.98
C ASP A 67 -3.08 7.80 5.37
N ALA A 68 -2.00 7.09 5.73
CA ALA A 68 -0.68 7.35 5.16
C ALA A 68 -0.63 7.14 3.64
N LEU A 69 -1.29 6.09 3.14
CA LEU A 69 -1.39 5.81 1.70
C LEU A 69 -2.29 6.85 1.00
N SER A 70 -3.41 7.26 1.60
CA SER A 70 -4.30 8.29 1.04
C SER A 70 -3.67 9.67 0.98
N ARG A 71 -2.84 10.04 1.97
CA ARG A 71 -2.01 11.26 1.88
C ARG A 71 -1.06 11.19 0.69
N LYS A 72 -0.54 10.00 0.37
CA LYS A 72 0.35 9.79 -0.76
C LYS A 72 -0.33 9.97 -2.12
N GLU A 73 -1.61 9.62 -2.24
CA GLU A 73 -2.42 9.89 -3.42
C GLU A 73 -2.79 11.38 -3.55
N ARG A 74 -3.02 12.07 -2.43
CA ARG A 74 -3.43 13.50 -2.40
C ARG A 74 -2.30 14.49 -2.58
N GLU A 75 -1.06 14.12 -2.26
CA GLU A 75 0.11 14.91 -2.65
C GLU A 75 0.19 14.93 -4.18
N ALA A 76 -0.20 16.06 -4.79
CA ALA A 76 0.00 16.30 -6.22
C ALA A 76 1.42 15.87 -6.55
N PRO A 77 1.61 14.89 -7.45
CA PRO A 77 2.85 14.16 -7.44
C PRO A 77 3.91 14.98 -8.17
N LEU A 78 4.57 15.87 -7.42
CA LEU A 78 5.85 16.45 -7.80
C LEU A 78 6.87 15.33 -8.10
N LYS A 79 6.59 14.09 -7.65
CA LYS A 79 7.34 12.86 -7.93
C LYS A 79 6.88 12.07 -9.16
N VAL A 80 5.63 12.15 -9.62
CA VAL A 80 5.19 11.42 -10.84
C VAL A 80 5.67 12.15 -12.09
N ARG A 81 5.78 13.48 -12.06
CA ARG A 81 6.48 14.23 -13.12
C ARG A 81 8.00 14.05 -13.07
N ALA A 82 8.62 14.00 -11.89
CA ALA A 82 10.05 13.71 -11.78
C ALA A 82 10.40 12.26 -12.20
N LEU A 83 9.59 11.27 -11.82
CA LEU A 83 9.79 9.86 -12.17
C LEU A 83 9.57 9.61 -13.68
N VAL A 84 8.61 10.30 -14.31
CA VAL A 84 8.44 10.30 -15.77
C VAL A 84 9.67 10.90 -16.49
N MET A 85 10.38 11.84 -15.89
CA MET A 85 11.58 12.44 -16.50
C MET A 85 12.88 11.69 -16.20
N THR A 86 12.96 10.90 -15.11
CA THR A 86 14.22 10.19 -14.75
C THR A 86 14.33 8.79 -15.36
N ILE A 87 13.20 8.12 -15.62
CA ILE A 87 13.20 6.80 -16.27
C ILE A 87 13.52 6.90 -17.77
N SER A 88 13.22 8.05 -18.38
CA SER A 88 13.40 8.28 -19.83
C SER A 88 14.86 8.49 -20.25
N LEU A 89 15.80 8.69 -19.31
CA LEU A 89 17.21 8.94 -19.61
C LEU A 89 18.12 7.71 -19.45
N ASP A 90 17.63 6.60 -18.88
CA ASP A 90 18.50 5.43 -18.67
C ASP A 90 17.81 4.07 -18.89
N HIS A 91 17.27 3.89 -20.11
CA HIS A 91 16.86 2.60 -20.70
C HIS A 91 15.37 2.17 -20.54
N PRO A 92 14.44 2.82 -21.26
CA PRO A 92 13.04 2.37 -21.41
C PRO A 92 12.86 0.97 -22.04
N LYS A 93 13.91 0.40 -22.65
CA LYS A 93 13.88 -0.93 -23.26
C LYS A 93 13.64 -2.07 -22.26
N GLN A 94 13.95 -1.89 -20.97
CA GLN A 94 13.71 -2.93 -19.97
C GLN A 94 12.28 -2.93 -19.42
N ILE A 95 11.56 -1.82 -19.54
CA ILE A 95 10.16 -1.70 -19.10
C ILE A 95 9.19 -2.21 -20.16
N LEU A 96 9.52 -2.08 -21.44
CA LEU A 96 8.67 -2.55 -22.54
C LEU A 96 8.76 -4.08 -22.78
N ASN A 97 9.80 -4.74 -22.27
CA ASN A 97 10.06 -6.18 -22.45
C ASN A 97 9.72 -7.03 -21.21
N ALA A 98 9.02 -6.47 -20.22
CA ALA A 98 8.64 -7.14 -18.97
C ALA A 98 7.14 -7.36 -18.87
#